data_AF-A0A671YA25-F1
#
_entry.id   AF-A0A671YA25-F1
#
_cell.length_a   1.000
_cell.length_b   1.000
_cell.length_c   1.000
_cell.angle_alpha   90.00
_cell.angle_beta   90.00
_cell.angle_gamma   90.00
#
_symmetry.space_group_name_H-M   'P 1'
#
loop_
_entity.id
_entity.type
_entity.pdbx_description
1 polymer ?
#
loop_
_entity_poly.entity_id
_entity_poly.type
_entity_poly.pdbx_seq_one_letter_code
_entity_poly.pdbx_strand_id
1 'polypeptide(L)'
;MPFSICCGLTLLCLTMLPLFRAQVISPCTQGAFSPPGPAPPCCMEASKSTFNEPVNTCFEQKKNTFRGCRVHAYVFRTTRNNDWCADPEAWWIPQRLKRLQQRGIHCQVV
;
A
#
# COMPACT_ATOMS: atom_id res chain seq x y z
N MET A 1 11.43 -18.20 -6.80
CA MET A 1 10.36 -18.70 -7.68
C MET A 1 9.32 -17.60 -7.83
N PRO A 2 8.98 -17.22 -9.07
CA PRO A 2 7.56 -17.24 -9.42
C PRO A 2 7.36 -17.91 -10.79
N PHE A 3 6.40 -18.83 -10.82
CA PHE A 3 5.77 -19.31 -12.04
C PHE A 3 4.51 -18.48 -12.26
N SER A 4 4.37 -17.86 -13.44
CA SER A 4 3.10 -17.73 -14.14
C SER A 4 3.38 -17.19 -15.54
N ILE A 5 3.61 -18.15 -16.43
CA ILE A 5 3.66 -18.01 -17.88
C ILE A 5 2.20 -18.02 -18.35
N CYS A 6 1.72 -16.91 -18.92
CA CYS A 6 0.52 -16.92 -19.74
C CYS A 6 0.93 -16.85 -21.22
N CYS A 7 0.68 -17.97 -21.88
CA CYS A 7 0.76 -18.28 -23.29
C CYS A 7 0.47 -17.13 -24.26
N GLY A 8 1.27 -17.08 -25.32
CA GLY A 8 0.99 -16.36 -26.56
C GLY A 8 2.16 -16.44 -27.54
N LEU A 9 2.42 -17.64 -28.07
CA LEU A 9 3.50 -17.93 -29.00
C LEU A 9 3.08 -17.59 -30.43
N THR A 10 3.78 -16.68 -31.12
CA THR A 10 3.82 -16.68 -32.60
C THR A 10 5.13 -16.07 -33.12
N LEU A 11 6.02 -16.98 -33.53
CA LEU A 11 6.82 -17.02 -34.77
C LEU A 11 7.56 -15.77 -35.26
N LEU A 12 8.89 -15.92 -35.31
CA LEU A 12 9.87 -15.15 -36.08
C LEU A 12 9.42 -14.91 -37.53
N CYS A 13 9.43 -13.65 -37.97
CA CYS A 13 9.59 -13.32 -39.39
C CYS A 13 10.36 -12.00 -39.53
N LEU A 14 11.62 -12.12 -39.96
CA LEU A 14 12.49 -11.03 -40.40
C LEU A 14 11.95 -10.46 -41.72
N THR A 15 11.49 -9.21 -41.76
CA THR A 15 11.64 -8.34 -42.93
C THR A 15 11.39 -6.87 -42.55
N MET A 16 12.37 -6.04 -42.87
CA MET A 16 12.35 -4.57 -42.78
C MET A 16 11.14 -3.98 -43.52
N LEU A 17 10.35 -3.11 -42.87
CA LEU A 17 9.62 -2.02 -43.53
C LEU A 17 9.37 -0.89 -42.52
N PRO A 18 9.87 0.34 -42.75
CA PRO A 18 9.78 1.45 -41.81
C PRO A 18 8.48 2.27 -41.99
N LEU A 19 8.13 3.01 -40.93
CA LEU A 19 7.08 4.03 -40.78
C LEU A 19 5.67 3.59 -40.34
N PHE A 20 5.13 4.42 -39.43
CA PHE A 20 3.77 4.52 -38.89
C PHE A 20 3.36 3.58 -37.75
N ARG A 21 3.55 4.04 -36.51
CA ARG A 21 2.48 4.74 -35.77
C ARG A 21 3.01 5.32 -34.47
N ALA A 22 2.62 6.57 -34.22
CA ALA A 22 2.86 7.31 -32.99
C ALA A 22 2.56 6.43 -31.77
N GLN A 23 3.60 6.13 -31.01
CA GLN A 23 3.46 5.54 -29.70
C GLN A 23 3.02 6.69 -28.79
N VAL A 24 1.70 6.86 -28.63
CA VAL A 24 1.19 7.50 -27.42
C VAL A 24 1.56 6.54 -26.30
N ILE A 25 2.79 6.69 -25.80
CA ILE A 25 3.21 6.10 -24.55
C ILE A 25 2.36 6.84 -23.52
N SER A 26 1.18 6.29 -23.25
CA SER A 26 0.43 6.65 -22.05
C SER A 26 1.36 6.27 -20.91
N PRO A 27 1.92 7.24 -20.15
CA PRO A 27 2.63 6.89 -18.95
C PRO A 27 1.52 6.32 -18.07
N CYS A 28 1.52 5.00 -17.86
CA CYS A 28 0.88 4.47 -16.69
C CYS A 28 1.54 5.23 -15.55
N THR A 29 0.83 6.20 -14.98
CA THR A 29 1.26 6.93 -13.80
C THR A 29 1.52 5.88 -12.76
N GLN A 30 2.78 5.43 -12.66
CA GLN A 30 3.25 4.64 -11.56
C GLN A 30 2.99 5.56 -10.37
N GLY A 31 1.89 5.30 -9.66
CA GLY A 31 1.64 5.95 -8.38
C GLY A 31 2.95 5.84 -7.64
N ALA A 32 3.56 7.00 -7.35
CA ALA A 32 4.90 7.06 -6.82
C ALA A 32 4.95 6.12 -5.61
N PHE A 33 5.57 4.96 -5.80
CA PHE A 33 5.95 4.09 -4.70
C PHE A 33 7.10 4.82 -4.02
N SER A 34 6.74 5.80 -3.18
CA SER A 34 7.67 6.31 -2.19
C SER A 34 8.17 5.09 -1.42
N PRO A 35 9.49 4.90 -1.31
CA PRO A 35 10.03 3.85 -0.47
C PRO A 35 9.32 3.89 0.88
N PRO A 36 8.90 2.74 1.45
CA PRO A 36 8.33 2.72 2.78
C PRO A 36 9.29 3.48 3.70
N GLY A 37 8.82 4.58 4.30
CA GLY A 37 9.58 5.26 5.33
C GLY A 37 9.90 4.27 6.48
N PRO A 38 10.76 4.66 7.43
CA PRO A 38 11.07 3.82 8.58
C PRO A 38 9.77 3.28 9.23
N ALA A 39 9.78 1.98 9.56
CA ALA A 39 8.67 1.34 10.23
C ALA A 39 8.28 2.14 11.49
N PRO A 40 6.98 2.29 11.79
CA PRO A 40 6.55 3.06 12.95
C PRO A 40 6.97 2.36 14.24
N PRO A 41 7.11 3.13 15.35
CA PRO A 41 7.28 2.54 16.67
C PRO A 41 6.06 1.68 17.03
N CYS A 42 6.27 0.74 17.94
CA CYS A 42 5.24 -0.16 18.42
C CYS A 42 4.06 0.59 19.05
N CYS A 43 2.84 0.25 18.65
CA CYS A 43 1.65 0.65 19.40
C CYS A 43 1.57 -0.17 20.69
N MET A 44 1.50 0.50 21.83
CA MET A 44 1.23 -0.13 23.13
C MET A 44 -0.26 -0.19 23.45
N GLU A 45 -1.01 0.78 22.91
CA GLU A 45 -2.46 0.90 23.01
C GLU A 45 -3.04 1.23 21.63
N ALA A 46 -4.31 0.92 21.43
CA ALA A 46 -5.01 1.18 20.18
C ALA A 46 -6.31 1.93 20.48
N SER A 47 -6.54 3.04 19.77
CA SER A 47 -7.69 3.91 20.01
C SER A 47 -8.88 3.51 19.14
N LYS A 48 -10.08 3.47 19.72
CA LYS A 48 -11.35 3.35 18.97
C LYS A 48 -11.84 4.69 18.43
N SER A 49 -11.24 5.81 18.85
CA SER A 49 -11.63 7.16 18.45
C SER A 49 -11.32 7.44 16.98
N THR A 50 -12.23 8.15 16.32
CA THR A 50 -12.04 8.63 14.95
C THR A 50 -11.07 9.81 14.91
N PHE A 51 -10.33 9.94 13.82
CA PHE A 51 -9.55 11.13 13.51
C PHE A 51 -9.70 11.49 12.02
N ASN A 52 -9.54 12.78 11.69
CA ASN A 52 -9.82 13.32 10.36
C ASN A 52 -8.55 13.73 9.57
N GLU A 53 -7.36 13.55 10.14
CA GLU A 53 -6.13 13.95 9.44
C GLU A 53 -5.90 13.12 8.16
N PRO A 54 -5.34 13.73 7.09
CA PRO A 54 -4.92 12.99 5.91
C PRO A 54 -3.79 12.01 6.23
N VAL A 55 -3.87 10.82 5.65
CA VAL A 55 -2.88 9.74 5.81
C VAL A 55 -2.07 9.59 4.53
N ASN A 56 -0.74 9.43 4.68
CA ASN A 56 0.21 9.16 3.58
C ASN A 56 0.63 7.68 3.53
N THR A 57 0.81 7.03 4.67
CA THR A 57 1.19 5.62 4.78
C THR A 57 0.44 4.93 5.91
N CYS A 58 0.26 3.62 5.79
CA CYS A 58 -0.43 2.81 6.77
C CYS A 58 0.38 1.54 7.05
N PHE A 59 0.32 1.06 8.29
CA PHE A 59 0.91 -0.19 8.73
C PHE A 59 -0.10 -1.00 9.53
N GLU A 60 0.02 -2.32 9.50
CA GLU A 60 -0.72 -3.23 10.37
C GLU A 60 0.26 -3.92 11.31
N GLN A 61 0.15 -3.61 12.60
CA GLN A 61 0.87 -4.30 13.67
C GLN A 61 0.06 -5.50 14.11
N LYS A 62 0.49 -6.71 13.73
CA LYS A 62 -0.16 -7.94 14.22
C LYS A 62 0.30 -8.26 15.65
N LYS A 63 -0.64 -8.75 16.45
CA LYS A 63 -0.36 -9.16 17.83
C LYS A 63 0.77 -10.19 17.87
N ASN A 64 1.74 -9.99 18.75
CA ASN A 64 2.88 -10.91 18.99
C ASN A 64 3.79 -11.15 17.78
N THR A 65 3.69 -10.37 16.70
CA THR A 65 4.58 -10.52 15.54
C THR A 65 5.95 -9.91 15.83
N PHE A 66 5.99 -8.84 16.63
CA PHE A 66 7.22 -8.21 17.11
C PHE A 66 7.37 -8.38 18.63
N ARG A 67 8.59 -8.69 19.09
CA ARG A 67 8.87 -8.92 20.52
C ARG A 67 8.61 -7.62 21.29
N GLY A 68 7.55 -7.61 22.10
CA GLY A 68 7.12 -6.42 22.86
C GLY A 68 5.82 -5.77 22.36
N CYS A 69 5.40 -6.04 21.12
CA CYS A 69 4.14 -5.52 20.56
C CYS A 69 2.97 -6.46 20.82
N ARG A 70 2.26 -6.20 21.92
CA ARG A 70 1.22 -7.09 22.46
C ARG A 70 -0.20 -6.78 22.00
N VAL A 71 -0.40 -5.64 21.32
CA VAL A 71 -1.72 -5.24 20.79
C VAL A 71 -1.75 -5.35 19.27
N HIS A 72 -2.92 -5.65 18.72
CA HIS A 72 -3.18 -5.54 17.29
C HIS A 72 -3.63 -4.10 17.01
N ALA A 73 -2.99 -3.43 16.06
CA ALA A 73 -3.30 -2.04 15.72
C ALA A 73 -3.05 -1.76 14.25
N TYR A 74 -3.84 -0.85 13.69
CA TYR A 74 -3.47 -0.15 12.47
C TYR A 74 -2.73 1.13 12.82
N VAL A 75 -1.54 1.34 12.26
CA VAL A 75 -0.75 2.56 12.45
C VAL A 75 -0.91 3.45 11.24
N PHE A 76 -1.58 4.57 11.40
CA PHE A 76 -1.75 5.57 10.36
C PHE A 76 -0.74 6.69 10.52
N ARG A 77 0.19 6.83 9.58
CA ARG A 77 1.07 8.00 9.53
C ARG A 77 0.35 9.11 8.78
N THR A 78 0.20 10.25 9.42
CA THR A 78 -0.47 11.41 8.82
C THR A 78 0.49 12.20 7.96
N THR A 79 -0.03 13.08 7.10
CA THR A 79 0.80 13.99 6.31
C THR A 79 1.60 14.98 7.16
N ARG A 80 1.27 15.10 8.46
CA ARG A 80 2.02 15.87 9.46
C ARG A 80 3.09 15.03 10.17
N ASN A 81 3.36 13.82 9.70
CA ASN A 81 4.29 12.84 10.30
C ASN A 81 3.91 12.41 11.73
N ASN A 82 2.63 12.50 12.10
CA ASN A 82 2.12 11.92 13.35
C ASN A 82 1.69 10.47 13.10
N ASP A 83 1.97 9.58 14.05
CA ASP A 83 1.51 8.20 14.00
C ASP A 83 0.27 8.03 14.88
N TRP A 84 -0.78 7.42 14.33
CA TRP A 84 -2.03 7.15 15.03
C TRP A 84 -2.29 5.64 15.11
N CYS A 85 -2.30 5.10 16.32
CA CYS A 85 -2.63 3.72 16.62
C CYS A 85 -4.15 3.54 16.74
N ALA A 86 -4.75 2.86 15.77
CA ALA A 86 -6.18 2.59 15.75
C ALA A 86 -6.49 1.12 16.03
N ASP A 87 -7.52 0.92 16.85
CA ASP A 87 -8.03 -0.40 17.20
C ASP A 87 -8.73 -1.05 15.99
N PRO A 88 -8.35 -2.27 15.58
CA PRO A 88 -8.96 -2.99 14.47
C PRO A 88 -10.48 -3.22 14.61
N GLU A 89 -11.01 -3.24 15.84
CA GLU A 89 -12.43 -3.40 16.13
C GLU A 89 -13.23 -2.10 16.03
N ALA A 90 -12.57 -0.95 15.81
CA ALA A 90 -13.28 0.31 15.68
C ALA A 90 -14.15 0.32 14.41
N TRP A 91 -15.43 0.67 14.56
CA TRP A 91 -16.46 0.57 13.51
C TRP A 91 -16.10 1.30 12.19
N TRP A 92 -15.25 2.33 12.26
CA TRP A 92 -14.86 3.16 11.13
C TRP A 92 -13.68 2.60 10.32
N ILE A 93 -12.96 1.61 10.86
CA ILE A 93 -11.74 1.07 10.25
C ILE A 93 -11.99 0.47 8.86
N PRO A 94 -12.99 -0.42 8.66
CA PRO A 94 -13.22 -1.02 7.34
C PRO A 94 -13.44 0.05 6.26
N GLN A 95 -14.23 1.07 6.56
CA GLN A 95 -14.51 2.16 5.64
C GLN A 95 -13.28 3.05 5.41
N ARG A 96 -12.47 3.31 6.44
CA ARG A 96 -11.22 4.07 6.29
C ARG A 96 -10.20 3.34 5.42
N LEU A 97 -9.97 2.05 5.66
CA LEU A 97 -9.06 1.22 4.88
C LEU A 97 -9.47 1.19 3.41
N LYS A 98 -10.77 1.03 3.12
CA LYS A 98 -11.30 1.10 1.76
C LYS A 98 -10.99 2.42 1.06
N ARG A 99 -11.17 3.56 1.75
CA ARG A 99 -10.84 4.90 1.21
C ARG A 99 -9.34 5.07 0.97
N LEU A 100 -8.49 4.46 1.80
CA LEU A 100 -7.04 4.48 1.60
C LEU A 100 -6.63 3.65 0.39
N GLN A 101 -7.18 2.45 0.23
CA GLN A 101 -6.93 1.58 -0.92
C GLN A 101 -7.36 2.24 -2.24
N GLN A 102 -8.50 2.93 -2.26
CA GLN A 102 -8.95 3.73 -3.41
C GLN A 102 -7.96 4.85 -3.81
N ARG A 103 -7.12 5.30 -2.87
CA ARG A 103 -6.06 6.28 -3.09
C ARG A 103 -4.69 5.64 -3.39
N GLY A 104 -4.63 4.31 -3.52
CA GLY A 104 -3.38 3.57 -3.71
C GLY A 104 -2.55 3.39 -2.44
N ILE A 105 -3.12 3.62 -1.25
CA ILE A 105 -2.44 3.46 0.04
C ILE A 105 -2.86 2.10 0.63
N HIS A 106 -1.91 1.16 0.67
CA HIS A 106 -2.08 -0.17 1.25
C HIS A 106 -1.34 -0.26 2.58
N CYS A 107 -2.00 -0.80 3.60
CA CYS A 107 -1.36 -1.02 4.90
C CYS A 107 -0.33 -2.15 4.80
N GLN A 108 0.90 -1.89 5.21
CA GLN A 108 1.99 -2.86 5.20
C GLN A 108 2.02 -3.60 6.54
N VAL A 109 2.12 -4.92 6.52
CA VAL A 109 2.26 -5.69 7.76
C VAL A 109 3.67 -5.49 8.31
N VAL A 110 3.78 -5.13 9.59
CA VAL A 110 5.04 -4.90 10.31
C VAL A 110 5.14 -5.77 11.57
#